data_AF-A0A9W9YD84-F1
#
_entry.id   AF-A0A9W9YD84-F1
#
_cell.length_a   1.000
_cell.length_b   1.000
_cell.length_c   1.000
_cell.angle_alpha   90.00
_cell.angle_beta   90.00
_cell.angle_gamma   90.00
#
_symmetry.space_group_name_H-M   'P 1'
#
loop_
_entity.id
_entity.type
_entity.pdbx_description
1 polymer ?
#
loop_
_entity_poly.entity_id
_entity_poly.type
_entity_poly.pdbx_seq_one_letter_code
_entity_poly.pdbx_strand_id
1 'polypeptide(L)'
;MSPIVCCFSELTDEGIDIIFDGINQAPDPRIITDSNIYIASLGGKVQEIPEESSPYPFRQAEYWVGVVAATHDSNFYDVVKLWADSIDKRLSKYGIVPQGPEVEKDHTRLKELKTKI
;
A
#
# COMPACT_ATOMS: atom_id res chain seq x y z
N MET A 1 6.40 10.26 -7.31
CA MET A 1 7.39 9.30 -6.75
C MET A 1 6.57 8.21 -6.06
N SER A 2 6.91 6.95 -6.35
CA SER A 2 6.20 5.65 -6.23
C SER A 2 4.87 5.54 -5.46
N PRO A 3 3.91 4.71 -5.95
CA PRO A 3 2.87 4.18 -5.07
C PRO A 3 3.56 3.30 -4.04
N ILE A 4 3.48 3.66 -2.77
CA ILE A 4 3.95 2.80 -1.70
C ILE A 4 2.79 1.82 -1.48
N VAL A 5 3.02 0.55 -1.81
CA VAL A 5 2.12 -0.48 -1.36
C VAL A 5 2.38 -0.63 0.13
N CYS A 6 1.43 -0.18 0.94
CA CYS A 6 1.47 -0.31 2.39
C CYS A 6 1.21 -1.78 2.79
N CYS A 7 2.18 -2.65 2.53
CA CYS A 7 2.25 -4.00 3.10
C CYS A 7 2.97 -3.94 4.45
N PHE A 8 2.56 -4.73 5.44
CA PHE A 8 3.14 -4.72 6.78
C PHE A 8 3.32 -6.14 7.29
N SER A 9 4.40 -6.41 8.02
CA SER A 9 4.52 -7.63 8.82
C SER A 9 3.64 -7.57 10.07
N GLU A 10 3.34 -6.37 10.56
CA GLU A 10 2.51 -6.12 11.74
C GLU A 10 1.83 -4.75 11.62
N LEU A 11 0.59 -4.62 12.10
CA LEU A 11 -0.08 -3.34 12.28
C LEU A 11 0.20 -2.82 13.69
N THR A 12 1.14 -1.88 13.80
CA THR A 12 1.48 -1.24 15.08
C THR A 12 0.35 -0.35 15.56
N ASP A 13 0.27 -0.12 16.88
CA ASP A 13 -0.68 0.83 17.48
C ASP A 13 -0.57 2.22 16.82
N GLU A 14 0.65 2.72 16.58
CA GLU A 14 0.87 3.99 15.88
C GLU A 14 0.34 3.97 14.43
N GLY A 15 0.49 2.84 13.72
CA GLY A 15 -0.05 2.68 12.38
C GLY A 15 -1.58 2.68 12.37
N ILE A 16 -2.19 2.05 13.38
CA ILE A 16 -3.64 2.05 13.60
C ILE A 16 -4.14 3.47 13.91
N ASP A 17 -3.44 4.20 14.78
CA ASP A 17 -3.76 5.59 15.11
C ASP A 17 -3.73 6.49 13.87
N ILE A 18 -2.76 6.29 12.96
CA ILE A 18 -2.69 7.01 11.68
C ILE A 18 -3.91 6.71 10.80
N ILE A 19 -4.38 5.47 10.76
CA ILE A 19 -5.57 5.09 10.00
C ILE A 19 -6.80 5.81 10.55
N PHE A 20 -7.03 5.75 11.87
CA PHE A 20 -8.17 6.39 12.51
C PHE A 20 -8.12 7.93 12.42
N ASP A 21 -6.94 8.52 12.59
CA ASP A 21 -6.75 9.95 12.36
C ASP A 21 -7.05 10.34 10.91
N GLY A 22 -6.63 9.52 9.94
CA GLY A 22 -6.98 9.68 8.54
C GLY A 22 -8.50 9.67 8.28
N ILE A 23 -9.23 8.75 8.92
CA ILE A 23 -10.70 8.67 8.84
C ILE A 23 -11.34 9.91 9.46
N ASN A 24 -10.86 10.36 10.62
CA ASN A 24 -11.40 11.53 11.31
C ASN A 24 -11.15 12.84 10.56
N GLN A 25 -10.11 12.87 9.71
CA GLN A 25 -9.77 13.99 8.83
C GLN A 25 -10.34 13.83 7.41
N ALA A 26 -11.25 12.87 7.19
CA ALA A 26 -11.87 12.70 5.88
C ALA A 26 -12.56 14.00 5.41
N PRO A 27 -12.46 14.34 4.12
CA PRO A 27 -13.20 15.46 3.57
C PRO A 27 -14.72 15.27 3.76
N ASP A 28 -15.47 16.36 3.64
CA ASP A 28 -16.92 16.36 3.77
C ASP A 28 -17.56 15.21 2.95
N PRO A 29 -18.57 14.49 3.47
CA PRO A 29 -19.23 13.42 2.72
C PRO A 29 -19.88 13.85 1.40
N ARG A 30 -20.06 15.15 1.17
CA ARG A 30 -20.49 15.71 -0.14
C ARG A 30 -19.34 15.86 -1.12
N ILE A 31 -18.09 15.72 -0.68
CA ILE A 31 -16.86 15.79 -1.48
C ILE A 31 -16.37 14.39 -1.82
N ILE A 32 -16.32 13.47 -0.85
CA ILE A 32 -15.93 12.08 -1.09
C ILE A 32 -17.14 11.20 -1.43
N THR A 33 -16.93 10.15 -2.22
CA THR A 33 -17.92 9.10 -2.51
C THR A 33 -17.25 7.73 -2.42
N ASP A 34 -17.98 6.72 -1.97
CA ASP A 34 -17.60 5.29 -1.98
C ASP A 34 -16.14 5.01 -1.55
N SER A 35 -15.61 5.84 -0.66
CA SER A 35 -14.22 5.83 -0.24
C SER A 35 -14.05 4.90 0.96
N ASN A 36 -13.00 4.09 0.96
CA ASN A 36 -12.77 3.04 1.96
C ASN A 36 -11.27 2.94 2.26
N ILE A 37 -10.96 2.63 3.52
CA ILE A 37 -9.64 2.16 3.91
C ILE A 37 -9.75 0.66 4.17
N TYR A 38 -9.05 -0.14 3.37
CA TYR A 38 -9.00 -1.58 3.50
C TYR A 38 -7.86 -1.97 4.43
N ILE A 39 -8.14 -2.93 5.31
CA ILE A 39 -7.13 -3.70 6.05
C ILE A 39 -7.35 -5.16 5.68
N ALA A 40 -6.45 -5.73 4.89
CA ALA A 40 -6.52 -7.11 4.45
C ALA A 40 -5.39 -7.91 5.11
N SER A 41 -5.71 -9.06 5.69
CA SER A 41 -4.70 -10.06 6.05
C SER A 41 -4.27 -10.81 4.78
N LEU A 42 -2.97 -10.84 4.53
CA LEU A 42 -2.33 -11.52 3.40
C LEU A 42 -1.72 -12.87 3.78
N GLY A 43 -1.36 -13.08 5.05
CA GLY A 43 -0.50 -14.16 5.54
C GLY A 43 -0.97 -15.60 5.26
N GLY A 44 -0.37 -16.55 6.00
CA GLY A 44 -0.65 -17.97 5.79
C GLY A 44 -0.02 -18.50 4.50
N LYS A 45 -0.80 -19.05 3.58
CA LYS A 45 -0.26 -19.77 2.40
C LYS A 45 0.64 -18.92 1.51
N VAL A 46 0.48 -17.60 1.49
CA VAL A 46 1.37 -16.71 0.71
C VAL A 46 2.80 -16.71 1.25
N GLN A 47 2.98 -16.83 2.57
CA GLN A 47 4.28 -16.91 3.24
C GLN A 47 4.99 -18.25 2.99
N GLU A 48 4.24 -19.31 2.67
CA GLU A 48 4.77 -20.64 2.36
C GLU A 48 5.30 -20.76 0.91
N ILE A 49 5.03 -19.79 0.04
CA ILE A 49 5.45 -19.81 -1.37
C ILE A 49 6.98 -19.64 -1.43
N PRO A 50 7.72 -20.58 -2.05
CA PRO A 50 9.17 -20.45 -2.20
C PRO A 50 9.54 -19.20 -3.02
N GLU A 51 10.61 -18.51 -2.63
CA GLU A 51 11.04 -17.24 -3.23
C GLU A 51 11.27 -17.39 -4.75
N GLU A 52 11.88 -18.50 -5.17
CA GLU A 52 12.25 -18.77 -6.56
C GLU A 52 11.05 -18.99 -7.49
N SER A 53 9.89 -19.35 -6.94
CA SER A 53 8.70 -19.79 -7.68
C SER A 53 7.85 -18.63 -8.23
N SER A 54 8.01 -17.42 -7.70
CA SER A 54 7.25 -16.24 -8.09
C SER A 54 8.12 -14.98 -7.92
N PRO A 55 7.90 -13.90 -8.70
CA PRO A 55 8.56 -12.62 -8.47
C PRO A 55 7.80 -11.71 -7.49
N TYR A 56 6.76 -12.19 -6.80
CA TYR A 56 5.98 -11.38 -5.85
C TYR A 56 6.82 -11.04 -4.60
N PRO A 57 7.08 -9.76 -4.27
CA PRO A 57 8.08 -9.40 -3.27
C PRO A 57 7.57 -9.37 -1.81
N PHE A 58 6.26 -9.35 -1.58
CA PHE A 58 5.69 -9.11 -0.24
C PHE A 58 5.23 -10.38 0.47
N ARG A 59 5.96 -11.50 0.30
CA ARG A 59 5.57 -12.78 0.92
C ARG A 59 5.53 -12.73 2.44
N GLN A 60 6.39 -11.91 3.05
CA GLN A 60 6.48 -11.73 4.51
C GLN A 60 5.46 -10.72 5.06
N ALA A 61 4.62 -10.14 4.21
CA ALA A 61 3.55 -9.26 4.67
C ALA A 61 2.44 -10.09 5.31
N GLU A 62 2.04 -9.69 6.52
CA GLU A 62 0.86 -10.21 7.19
C GLU A 62 -0.37 -9.38 6.83
N TYR A 63 -0.18 -8.08 6.59
CA TYR A 63 -1.25 -7.14 6.29
C TYR A 63 -0.96 -6.31 5.04
N TRP A 64 -2.02 -5.91 4.37
CA TRP A 64 -2.02 -4.83 3.40
C TRP A 64 -3.06 -3.79 3.82
N VAL A 65 -2.64 -2.51 3.82
CA VAL A 65 -3.55 -1.38 4.00
C VAL A 65 -3.63 -0.60 2.71
N GLY A 66 -4.84 -0.35 2.25
CA GLY A 66 -5.09 0.40 1.02
C GLY A 66 -6.13 1.49 1.22
N VAL A 67 -5.80 2.71 0.82
CA VAL A 67 -6.76 3.82 0.79
C VAL A 67 -7.34 3.92 -0.61
N VAL A 68 -8.64 3.65 -0.74
CA VAL A 68 -9.41 3.87 -1.96
C VAL A 68 -10.25 5.11 -1.74
N ALA A 69 -9.92 6.18 -2.46
CA ALA A 69 -10.60 7.45 -2.36
C ALA A 69 -11.20 7.84 -3.72
N ALA A 70 -12.42 8.36 -3.69
CA ALA A 70 -13.13 8.80 -4.89
C ALA A 70 -13.96 10.06 -4.60
N THR A 71 -14.22 10.82 -5.66
CA THR A 71 -15.10 11.99 -5.68
C THR A 71 -15.97 11.91 -6.94
N HIS A 72 -17.20 12.39 -6.86
CA HIS A 72 -18.08 12.53 -8.03
C HIS A 72 -17.85 13.86 -8.78
N ASP A 73 -17.17 14.82 -8.16
CA ASP A 73 -16.81 16.11 -8.77
C ASP A 73 -15.29 16.24 -8.91
N SER A 74 -14.84 16.42 -10.15
CA SER A 74 -13.42 16.57 -10.50
C SER A 74 -12.76 17.80 -9.87
N ASN A 75 -13.54 18.83 -9.49
CA ASN A 75 -13.00 20.02 -8.82
C ASN A 75 -12.39 19.70 -7.45
N PHE A 76 -12.80 18.59 -6.83
CA PHE A 76 -12.25 18.14 -5.55
C PHE A 76 -11.19 17.05 -5.68
N TYR A 77 -10.79 16.68 -6.90
CA TYR A 77 -9.81 15.62 -7.12
C TYR A 77 -8.54 15.83 -6.29
N ASP A 78 -7.95 17.02 -6.33
CA ASP A 78 -6.70 17.31 -5.61
C ASP A 78 -6.89 17.26 -4.09
N VAL A 79 -8.05 17.69 -3.58
CA VAL A 79 -8.36 17.62 -2.14
C VAL A 79 -8.43 16.17 -1.67
N VAL A 80 -9.17 15.33 -2.40
CA VAL A 80 -9.34 13.91 -2.08
C VAL A 80 -8.02 13.16 -2.25
N LYS A 81 -7.26 13.48 -3.31
CA LYS A 81 -5.92 12.91 -3.54
C LYS A 81 -4.96 13.26 -2.41
N LEU A 82 -4.89 14.53 -2.00
CA LEU A 82 -3.99 14.96 -0.92
C LEU A 82 -4.33 14.30 0.41
N TRP A 83 -5.62 14.11 0.70
CA TRP A 83 -6.06 13.36 1.88
C TRP A 83 -5.58 11.90 1.84
N ALA A 84 -5.82 11.18 0.74
CA ALA A 84 -5.39 9.79 0.58
C ALA A 84 -3.85 9.65 0.62
N ASP A 85 -3.13 10.51 -0.12
CA ASP A 85 -1.66 10.56 -0.12
C ASP A 85 -1.09 10.85 1.27
N SER A 86 -1.76 11.67 2.08
CA SER A 86 -1.32 11.99 3.44
C SER A 86 -1.34 10.77 4.36
N ILE A 87 -2.37 9.92 4.24
CA ILE A 87 -2.47 8.68 4.99
C ILE A 87 -1.38 7.71 4.53
N ASP A 88 -1.29 7.47 3.22
CA ASP A 88 -0.30 6.56 2.63
C ASP A 88 1.15 6.95 3.00
N LYS A 89 1.47 8.25 2.88
CA LYS A 89 2.79 8.78 3.26
C LYS A 89 3.10 8.58 4.74
N ARG A 90 2.13 8.74 5.64
CA ARG A 90 2.35 8.53 7.08
C ARG A 90 2.55 7.04 7.40
N LEU A 91 1.73 6.18 6.79
CA LEU A 91 1.81 4.72 6.94
C LEU A 91 3.09 4.12 6.35
N SER A 92 3.63 4.71 5.29
CA SER A 92 4.85 4.22 4.61
C SER A 92 6.07 4.04 5.50
N LYS A 93 6.11 4.71 6.66
CA LYS A 93 7.20 4.57 7.65
C LYS A 93 7.22 3.18 8.31
N TYR A 94 6.06 2.53 8.37
CA TYR A 94 5.87 1.24 9.03
C TYR A 94 5.77 0.10 8.01
N GLY A 95 5.57 0.43 6.73
CA GLY A 95 5.38 -0.53 5.66
C GLY A 95 6.68 -1.20 5.23
N ILE A 96 6.55 -2.40 4.67
CA ILE A 96 7.58 -3.08 3.90
C ILE A 96 7.79 -2.27 2.62
N VAL A 97 8.95 -1.61 2.54
CA VAL A 97 9.29 -0.79 1.39
C VAL A 97 9.47 -1.71 0.17
N PRO A 98 8.90 -1.37 -1.01
CA PRO A 98 9.14 -2.11 -2.27
C PRO A 98 10.57 -1.90 -2.82
N GLN A 99 11.55 -1.68 -1.95
CA GLN A 99 12.94 -1.35 -2.26
C GLN A 99 13.81 -1.99 -1.18
N GLY A 100 14.90 -2.65 -1.58
CA GLY A 100 15.79 -3.37 -0.66
C GLY A 100 16.48 -4.54 -1.37
N PRO A 101 17.48 -5.18 -0.74
CA PRO A 101 18.30 -6.21 -1.38
C PRO A 101 17.48 -7.36 -1.99
N GLU A 102 16.40 -7.78 -1.32
CA GLU A 102 15.50 -8.85 -1.78
C GLU A 102 14.68 -8.42 -3.00
N VAL A 103 14.11 -7.21 -2.98
CA VAL A 103 13.34 -6.67 -4.10
C VAL A 103 14.24 -6.37 -5.31
N GLU A 104 15.47 -5.93 -5.08
CA GLU A 104 16.46 -5.67 -6.16
C GLU A 104 16.90 -6.95 -6.87
N LYS A 105 16.97 -8.09 -6.18
CA LYS A 105 17.24 -9.39 -6.79
C LYS A 105 16.12 -9.77 -7.77
N ASP A 106 14.87 -9.66 -7.34
CA ASP A 106 13.71 -9.94 -8.19
C ASP A 106 13.60 -8.94 -9.35
N HIS A 107 13.84 -7.64 -9.09
CA HIS A 107 13.89 -6.63 -10.15
C HIS A 107 14.99 -6.90 -11.17
N THR A 108 16.17 -7.32 -10.74
CA THR A 108 17.28 -7.68 -11.64
C THR A 108 16.91 -8.88 -12.50
N ARG A 109 16.37 -9.95 -11.90
CA ARG A 109 15.86 -11.12 -12.63
C ARG A 109 14.81 -10.73 -13.67
N LEU A 110 13.85 -9.86 -13.31
CA LEU A 110 12.81 -9.39 -14.23
C LEU A 110 13.39 -8.54 -15.38
N LYS A 111 14.38 -7.68 -15.11
CA LYS A 111 15.07 -6.89 -16.15
C LYS A 111 15.78 -7.79 -17.16
N GLU A 112 16.53 -8.79 -16.69
CA GLU A 112 17.23 -9.74 -17.55
C GLU A 112 16.28 -10.56 -18.42
N LEU A 113 15.15 -11.01 -17.85
CA LEU A 113 14.11 -11.71 -18.61
C LEU A 113 13.50 -10.83 -19.70
N LYS A 114 13.21 -9.56 -19.37
CA LYS A 114 12.64 -8.61 -20.34
C LYS A 114 13.55 -8.37 -21.55
N THR A 115 14.87 -8.40 -21.39
CA THR A 115 15.82 -8.21 -22.49
C THR A 115 16.01 -9.45 -23.38
N LYS A 116 15.54 -10.61 -22.94
CA LYS A 116 15.63 -11.88 -23.68
C LYS A 116 14.39 -12.19 -24.53
N ILE A 117 13.36 -11.34 -24.44
CA ILE A 117 12.10 -11.41 -25.20
C ILE A 117 12.15 -10.33 -26.29
#